data_AF-A0A060HIL8-F1
#
_entry.id   AF-A0A060HIL8-F1
#
_cell.length_a   1.000
_cell.length_b   1.000
_cell.length_c   1.000
_cell.angle_alpha   90.00
_cell.angle_beta   90.00
_cell.angle_gamma   90.00
#
_symmetry.space_group_name_H-M   'P 1'
#
loop_
_entity.id
_entity.type
_entity.pdbx_description
1 polymer ?
#
loop_
_entity_poly.entity_id
_entity_poly.type
_entity_poly.pdbx_seq_one_letter_code
_entity_poly.pdbx_strand_id
1 'polypeptide(L)'
;MVETVVTVTKKGQATIPKELRDKHKIGKKALAVDTEEGVLLKPVPDPLMEKGSLKELFKGKTSKELIEEARSEEAKREKKLLRRGGKSSSEQ
;
A
#
# COMPACT_ATOMS: atom_id res chain seq x y z
N MET A 1 7.50 -23.96 -18.70
CA MET A 1 8.21 -22.78 -19.23
C MET A 1 7.30 -22.21 -20.31
N VAL A 2 6.91 -20.94 -20.23
CA VAL A 2 6.03 -20.32 -21.24
C VAL A 2 6.88 -19.29 -21.97
N GLU A 3 7.24 -19.61 -23.20
CA GLU A 3 8.05 -18.77 -24.07
C GLU A 3 7.22 -18.40 -25.29
N THR A 4 7.26 -17.14 -25.69
CA THR A 4 6.49 -16.65 -26.83
C THR A 4 7.29 -15.56 -27.52
N VAL A 5 7.48 -15.72 -28.83
CA VAL A 5 8.12 -14.69 -29.66
C VAL A 5 7.10 -13.58 -29.89
N VAL A 6 7.51 -12.34 -29.60
CA VAL A 6 6.67 -11.14 -29.80
C VAL A 6 7.36 -10.18 -30.76
N THR A 7 6.57 -9.50 -31.58
CA THR A 7 7.08 -8.45 -32.47
C THR A 7 7.33 -7.17 -31.68
N VAL A 8 8.52 -6.62 -31.83
CA VAL A 8 8.87 -5.28 -31.33
C VAL A 8 8.55 -4.25 -32.41
N THR A 9 7.76 -3.24 -32.09
CA THR A 9 7.44 -2.18 -33.04
C THR A 9 8.67 -1.32 -33.34
N LYS A 10 8.63 -0.53 -34.44
CA LYS A 10 9.70 0.43 -34.76
C LYS A 10 10.01 1.43 -33.63
N LYS A 11 9.06 1.65 -32.72
CA LYS A 11 9.22 2.54 -31.55
C LYS A 11 9.69 1.80 -30.29
N GLY A 12 10.05 0.52 -30.39
CA GLY A 12 10.54 -0.27 -29.27
C GLY A 12 9.44 -0.82 -28.34
N GLN A 13 8.18 -0.85 -28.77
CA GLN A 13 7.09 -1.40 -27.95
C GLN A 13 6.95 -2.90 -28.18
N ALA A 14 6.82 -3.67 -27.10
CA ALA A 14 6.47 -5.09 -27.14
C ALA A 14 5.21 -5.33 -26.29
N THR A 15 4.28 -6.12 -26.81
CA THR A 15 3.06 -6.47 -26.09
C THR A 15 3.29 -7.73 -25.27
N ILE A 16 2.98 -7.68 -23.97
CA ILE A 16 3.03 -8.85 -23.09
C ILE A 16 1.81 -9.75 -23.38
N PRO A 17 1.99 -11.01 -23.81
CA PRO A 17 0.90 -11.96 -24.04
C PRO A 17 -0.01 -12.13 -22.81
N LYS A 18 -1.30 -12.39 -23.06
CA LYS A 18 -2.33 -12.49 -22.02
C LYS A 18 -1.96 -13.49 -20.91
N GLU A 19 -1.46 -14.66 -21.30
CA GLU A 19 -1.08 -15.73 -20.37
C GLU A 19 0.00 -15.28 -19.37
N LEU A 20 1.02 -14.54 -19.84
CA LEU A 20 2.07 -13.99 -18.98
C LEU A 20 1.55 -12.85 -18.12
N ARG A 21 0.68 -12.00 -18.68
CA ARG A 21 0.00 -10.92 -17.93
C ARG A 21 -0.80 -11.45 -16.75
N ASP A 22 -1.62 -12.47 -16.98
CA ASP A 22 -2.51 -13.04 -15.97
C ASP A 22 -1.70 -13.80 -14.91
N LYS A 23 -0.71 -14.60 -15.35
CA LYS A 23 0.18 -15.35 -14.44
C LYS A 23 0.96 -14.45 -13.49
N HIS A 24 1.49 -13.33 -14.00
CA HIS A 24 2.32 -12.42 -13.21
C HIS A 24 1.55 -11.20 -12.69
N LYS A 25 0.23 -11.16 -12.88
CA LYS A 25 -0.67 -10.07 -12.47
C LYS A 25 -0.16 -8.69 -12.91
N ILE A 26 0.34 -8.59 -14.15
CA ILE A 26 0.90 -7.35 -14.69
C ILE A 26 -0.24 -6.45 -15.17
N GLY A 27 -0.48 -5.38 -14.43
CA GLY A 27 -1.52 -4.39 -14.69
C GLY A 27 -1.17 -3.38 -15.79
N LYS A 28 -1.47 -2.11 -15.53
CA LYS A 28 -1.20 -0.99 -16.45
C LYS A 28 0.26 -0.51 -16.42
N LYS A 29 0.95 -0.71 -15.30
CA LYS A 29 2.34 -0.29 -15.10
C LYS A 29 3.16 -1.48 -14.64
N ALA A 30 4.40 -1.54 -15.11
CA ALA A 30 5.40 -2.50 -14.71
C ALA A 30 6.72 -1.77 -14.47
N LEU A 31 7.51 -2.26 -13.53
CA LEU A 31 8.88 -1.83 -13.31
C LEU A 31 9.78 -2.63 -14.25
N ALA A 32 10.52 -1.94 -15.11
CA ALA A 32 11.56 -2.54 -15.93
C ALA A 32 12.90 -2.44 -15.20
N VAL A 33 13.55 -3.59 -15.02
CA VAL A 33 14.87 -3.70 -14.39
C VAL A 33 15.81 -4.30 -15.42
N ASP A 34 16.94 -3.65 -15.65
CA ASP A 34 18.02 -4.16 -16.47
C ASP A 34 18.80 -5.22 -15.67
N THR A 35 19.01 -6.38 -16.27
CA THR A 35 19.69 -7.53 -15.65
C THR A 35 20.66 -8.14 -16.66
N GLU A 36 21.59 -8.97 -16.20
CA GLU A 36 22.61 -9.58 -17.07
C GLU A 36 22.01 -10.45 -18.19
N GLU A 37 20.85 -11.05 -17.96
CA GLU A 37 20.14 -11.91 -18.92
C GLU A 37 19.17 -11.13 -19.82
N GLY A 38 18.92 -9.85 -19.52
CA GLY A 38 17.99 -8.99 -20.26
C GLY A 38 17.07 -8.17 -19.36
N VAL A 39 15.90 -7.80 -19.88
CA VAL A 39 14.96 -6.90 -19.19
C VAL A 39 13.94 -7.69 -18.38
N LEU A 40 13.94 -7.51 -17.06
CA LEU A 40 12.95 -8.07 -16.15
C LEU A 40 11.80 -7.09 -15.91
N LEU A 41 10.57 -7.52 -16.17
CA LEU A 41 9.36 -6.75 -15.90
C LEU A 41 8.66 -7.24 -14.63
N LYS A 42 8.51 -6.35 -13.63
CA LYS A 42 7.81 -6.65 -12.37
C LYS A 42 6.48 -5.88 -12.30
N PRO A 43 5.40 -6.47 -11.78
CA PRO A 43 4.16 -5.73 -11.54
C PRO A 43 4.40 -4.62 -10.50
N VAL A 44 3.83 -3.44 -10.74
CA VAL A 44 3.82 -2.36 -9.76
C VAL A 44 2.48 -2.40 -9.04
N PRO A 45 2.45 -2.42 -7.69
CA PRO A 45 1.20 -2.33 -6.94
C PRO A 45 0.50 -1.01 -7.30
N ASP A 46 -0.77 -1.10 -7.67
CA ASP A 46 -1.59 0.08 -7.92
C ASP A 46 -2.09 0.60 -6.56
N PRO A 47 -1.79 1.86 -6.16
CA PRO A 47 -2.32 2.42 -4.92
C PRO A 47 -3.85 2.40 -4.85
N LEU A 48 -4.53 2.39 -6.01
CA LEU A 48 -5.98 2.23 -6.08
C LEU A 48 -6.44 0.81 -5.74
N MET A 49 -5.62 -0.22 -5.99
CA MET A 49 -5.90 -1.58 -5.52
C MET A 49 -5.73 -1.71 -3.99
N GLU A 50 -4.89 -0.88 -3.38
CA GLU A 50 -4.76 -0.83 -1.92
C GLU A 50 -5.83 0.03 -1.23
N LYS A 51 -6.70 0.73 -1.98
CA LYS A 51 -7.81 1.46 -1.37
C LYS A 51 -8.71 0.48 -0.61
N GLY A 52 -8.81 0.68 0.70
CA GLY A 52 -9.56 -0.20 1.58
C GLY A 52 -8.80 -1.46 2.02
N SER A 53 -7.48 -1.54 1.81
CA SER A 53 -6.63 -2.60 2.36
C SER A 53 -6.77 -2.73 3.89
N LEU A 54 -6.96 -1.60 4.58
CA LEU A 54 -7.19 -1.57 6.02
C LEU A 54 -8.64 -1.91 6.42
N LYS A 55 -9.57 -2.09 5.47
CA LYS A 55 -10.98 -2.39 5.78
C LYS A 55 -11.13 -3.67 6.60
N GLU A 56 -10.25 -4.65 6.40
CA GLU A 56 -10.29 -5.89 7.18
C GLU A 56 -9.99 -5.68 8.67
N LEU A 57 -9.10 -4.74 9.00
CA LEU A 57 -8.75 -4.40 10.39
C LEU A 57 -9.89 -3.75 11.15
N PHE A 58 -10.86 -3.19 10.42
CA PHE A 58 -12.01 -2.47 10.97
C PHE A 58 -13.34 -3.20 10.72
N LYS A 59 -13.30 -4.51 10.36
CA LYS A 59 -14.50 -5.33 10.25
C LYS A 59 -15.27 -5.33 11.58
N GLY A 60 -16.56 -5.01 11.53
CA GLY A 60 -17.45 -5.00 12.68
C GLY A 60 -17.52 -3.67 13.45
N LYS A 61 -16.74 -2.65 13.07
CA LYS A 61 -16.84 -1.29 13.61
C LYS A 61 -17.42 -0.35 12.56
N THR A 62 -18.37 0.48 12.97
CA THR A 62 -18.88 1.58 12.14
C THR A 62 -17.90 2.75 12.15
N SER A 63 -17.97 3.59 11.12
CA SER A 63 -17.15 4.81 11.05
C SER A 63 -17.36 5.73 12.26
N LYS A 64 -18.57 5.74 12.84
CA LYS A 64 -18.90 6.53 14.02
C LYS A 64 -18.16 6.02 15.26
N GLU A 65 -18.15 4.71 15.48
CA GLU A 65 -17.45 4.08 16.60
C GLU A 65 -15.94 4.31 16.53
N LEU A 66 -15.34 4.23 15.33
CA LEU A 66 -13.91 4.51 15.14
C LEU A 66 -13.55 5.96 15.48
N ILE A 67 -14.39 6.92 15.08
CA ILE A 67 -14.20 8.34 15.39
C ILE A 67 -14.35 8.60 16.89
N GLU A 68 -15.32 7.96 17.54
CA GLU A 68 -15.57 8.09 18.97
C GLU A 68 -14.45 7.46 19.83
N GLU A 69 -13.94 6.31 19.40
CA GLU A 69 -12.78 5.64 20.00
C GLU A 69 -11.54 6.54 19.91
N ALA A 70 -11.25 7.10 18.73
CA ALA A 70 -10.11 8.00 18.53
C ALA A 70 -10.20 9.25 19.43
N ARG A 71 -11.37 9.89 19.51
CA ARG A 71 -11.60 11.04 20.40
C ARG A 71 -11.41 10.68 21.87
N SER A 72 -11.89 9.51 22.27
CA SER A 72 -11.78 9.03 23.64
C SER A 72 -10.34 8.71 24.03
N GLU A 73 -9.56 8.11 23.11
CA GLU A 73 -8.14 7.87 23.32
C GLU A 73 -7.34 9.17 23.42
N GLU A 74 -7.65 10.14 22.57
CA GLU A 74 -7.00 11.46 22.57
C GLU A 74 -7.25 12.20 23.89
N ALA A 75 -8.51 12.25 24.35
CA ALA A 75 -8.86 12.82 25.65
C ALA A 75 -8.16 12.12 26.83
N LYS A 76 -8.02 10.78 26.78
CA LYS A 76 -7.26 10.02 27.80
C LYS A 76 -5.77 10.34 27.76
N ARG A 77 -5.17 10.48 26.57
CA ARG A 77 -3.76 10.87 26.41
C ARG A 77 -3.51 12.26 26.95
N GLU A 78 -4.35 13.21 26.58
CA GLU A 78 -4.27 14.61 27.03
C GLU A 78 -4.36 14.68 28.57
N LYS A 79 -5.36 14.03 29.17
CA LYS A 79 -5.49 13.94 30.63
C LYS A 79 -4.27 13.32 31.31
N LYS A 80 -3.65 12.31 30.69
CA LYS A 80 -2.43 11.66 31.22
C LYS A 80 -1.20 12.59 31.13
N LEU A 81 -1.12 13.40 30.09
CA LEU A 81 -0.07 14.42 29.91
C LEU A 81 -0.24 15.56 30.94
N LEU A 82 -1.45 16.08 31.12
CA LEU A 82 -1.78 17.09 32.16
C LEU A 82 -1.42 16.60 33.57
N ARG A 83 -1.74 15.34 33.89
CA ARG A 83 -1.37 14.74 35.19
C ARG A 83 0.13 14.54 35.39
N ARG A 84 0.90 14.44 34.30
CA ARG A 84 2.37 14.33 34.35
C ARG A 84 3.04 15.70 34.41
N GLY A 85 2.52 16.69 33.67
CA GLY A 85 3.00 18.08 33.71
C GLY A 85 2.66 18.83 35.01
N GLY A 86 1.60 18.43 35.73
CA GLY A 86 1.23 19.02 37.02
C GLY A 86 2.08 18.56 38.21
N LYS A 87 2.91 17.50 38.06
CA LYS A 87 3.79 17.01 39.14
C LYS A 87 5.17 17.67 39.17
N SER A 88 5.53 18.43 38.14
CA SER A 88 6.80 19.16 38.05
C SER A 88 6.75 20.58 38.64
N SER A 89 5.63 20.98 39.27
CA SER A 89 5.44 22.35 39.80
C SER A 89 5.15 22.39 41.30
N SER A 90 5.33 21.29 42.04
CA SER A 90 5.10 21.22 43.49
C SER A 90 6.26 20.61 44.27
N GLU A 91 7.49 20.88 43.82
CA GLU A 91 8.72 20.75 44.62
C GLU A 91 9.55 22.02 44.40
N GLN A 92 9.14 23.11 45.07
CA GLN A 92 10.01 24.24 45.43
C GLN A 92 9.78 24.53 46.91
#